data_AF-M9T7E0-F1
#
_entry.id   AF-M9T7E0-F1
#
_cell.length_a   1.000
_cell.length_b   1.000
_cell.length_c   1.000
_cell.angle_alpha   90.00
_cell.angle_beta   90.00
_cell.angle_gamma   90.00
#
_symmetry.space_group_name_H-M   'P 1'
#
loop_
_entity.id
_entity.type
_entity.pdbx_description
1 polymer ?
#
loop_
_entity_poly.entity_id
_entity_poly.type
_entity_poly.pdbx_seq_one_letter_code
_entity_poly.pdbx_strand_id
1 'polypeptide(L)'
;SGDSPVWVLMMLSVLALVARGDRPVGAPEEVPVSNRGIQEAADFAIEAYNGASNSMFCYKPARILKAETQVVSGIKYYLTVEIVNTR
;
A
#
# COMPACT_ATOMS: atom_id res chain seq x y z
N SER A 1 1.84 23.54 49.26
CA SER A 1 1.56 22.14 48.94
C SER A 1 0.94 22.13 47.55
N GLY A 2 1.77 21.92 46.52
CA GLY A 2 1.35 22.04 45.12
C GLY A 2 1.12 20.65 44.56
N ASP A 3 -0.06 20.09 44.83
CA ASP A 3 -0.43 18.79 44.28
C ASP A 3 -0.71 18.96 42.79
N SER A 4 0.24 18.57 41.96
CA SER A 4 0.05 18.50 40.51
C SER A 4 -1.15 17.60 40.20
N PRO A 5 -2.16 18.09 39.47
CA PRO A 5 -3.39 17.34 39.28
C PRO A 5 -3.10 16.06 38.51
N VAL A 6 -3.59 14.93 39.02
CA VAL A 6 -3.43 13.58 38.44
C VAL A 6 -3.79 13.53 36.95
N TRP A 7 -4.68 14.43 36.50
CA TRP A 7 -5.03 14.64 35.09
C TRP A 7 -3.86 15.02 34.18
N VAL A 8 -2.88 15.77 34.67
CA VAL A 8 -1.66 16.11 33.91
C VAL A 8 -0.82 14.87 33.70
N LEU A 9 -0.73 14.00 34.70
CA LEU A 9 -0.03 12.72 34.58
C LEU A 9 -0.76 11.77 33.61
N MET A 10 -2.10 11.76 33.62
CA MET A 10 -2.90 11.02 32.65
C MET A 10 -2.73 11.55 31.22
N MET A 11 -2.72 12.87 31.02
CA MET A 11 -2.47 13.48 29.71
C MET A 11 -1.05 13.17 29.21
N LEU A 12 -0.05 13.22 30.08
CA LEU A 12 1.34 12.91 29.74
C LEU A 12 1.55 11.43 29.40
N SER A 13 0.90 10.52 30.11
CA SER A 13 1.01 9.08 29.84
C SER A 13 0.30 8.70 28.52
N VAL A 14 -0.84 9.32 28.21
CA VAL A 14 -1.49 9.19 26.90
C VAL A 14 -0.63 9.79 25.79
N LEU A 15 -0.07 10.99 26.00
CA LEU A 15 0.82 11.62 25.02
C LEU A 15 2.09 10.79 24.78
N ALA A 16 2.70 10.24 25.83
CA ALA A 16 3.86 9.36 25.72
C ALA A 16 3.53 8.03 25.02
N LEU A 17 2.31 7.51 25.15
CA LEU A 17 1.85 6.32 24.42
C LEU A 17 1.69 6.62 22.92
N VAL A 18 1.12 7.78 22.55
CA VAL A 18 0.95 8.21 21.16
C VAL A 18 2.28 8.63 20.50
N ALA A 19 3.22 9.14 21.29
CA ALA A 19 4.56 9.49 20.83
C ALA A 19 5.47 8.28 20.58
N ARG A 20 5.07 7.07 20.99
CA ARG A 20 5.72 5.85 20.51
C ARG A 20 5.38 5.74 19.03
N GLY A 21 6.35 6.01 18.17
CA GLY A 21 6.22 6.04 16.71
C GLY A 21 5.91 4.68 16.09
N ASP A 22 4.87 4.00 16.54
CA ASP A 22 4.30 2.87 15.85
C ASP A 22 3.69 3.39 14.55
N ARG A 23 4.34 3.04 13.44
CA ARG A 23 3.81 3.33 12.11
C ARG A 23 2.45 2.64 12.00
N PRO A 24 1.39 3.35 11.56
CA PRO A 24 0.07 2.73 11.42
C PRO A 24 0.17 1.61 10.39
N VAL A 25 0.10 0.36 10.87
CA VAL A 25 0.30 -0.85 10.05
C VAL A 25 -0.76 -0.98 8.94
N GLY A 26 -1.90 -0.29 9.07
CA GLY A 26 -3.01 -0.33 8.12
C GLY A 26 -3.05 0.81 7.10
N ALA A 27 -2.08 1.74 7.10
CA ALA A 27 -2.02 2.78 6.07
C ALA A 27 -1.35 2.24 4.79
N PRO A 28 -1.75 2.70 3.58
CA PRO A 28 -0.99 2.43 2.38
C PRO A 28 0.45 2.95 2.51
N GLU A 29 1.41 2.11 2.18
CA GLU A 29 2.84 2.43 2.14
C GLU A 29 3.37 2.25 0.73
N GLU A 30 4.15 3.22 0.25
CA GLU A 30 4.79 3.15 -1.05
C GLU A 30 5.94 2.13 -1.02
N VAL A 31 5.95 1.24 -2.01
CA VAL A 31 6.92 0.16 -2.13
C VAL A 31 7.68 0.26 -3.46
N PRO A 32 8.96 -0.13 -3.50
CA PRO A 32 9.71 -0.13 -4.74
C PRO A 32 9.05 -1.00 -5.81
N VAL A 33 8.92 -0.47 -7.03
CA VAL A 33 8.38 -1.22 -8.18
C VAL A 33 9.24 -2.42 -8.59
N SER A 34 10.51 -2.45 -8.15
CA SER A 34 11.41 -3.59 -8.33
C SER A 34 11.14 -4.74 -7.36
N ASN A 35 10.21 -4.58 -6.40
CA ASN A 35 9.83 -5.64 -5.49
C ASN A 35 9.18 -6.78 -6.27
N ARG A 36 9.65 -8.01 -6.05
CA ARG A 36 9.16 -9.21 -6.72
C ARG A 36 7.65 -9.41 -6.57
N GLY A 37 7.11 -9.16 -5.37
CA GLY A 37 5.66 -9.29 -5.14
C GLY A 37 4.84 -8.26 -5.91
N ILE A 38 5.41 -7.07 -6.17
CA ILE A 38 4.79 -6.03 -7.01
C ILE A 38 4.80 -6.47 -8.49
N GLN A 39 5.88 -7.07 -8.97
CA GLN A 39 5.96 -7.59 -10.34
C GLN A 39 4.98 -8.73 -10.56
N GLU A 40 4.94 -9.71 -9.65
CA GLU A 40 4.00 -10.84 -9.71
C GLU A 40 2.53 -10.36 -9.65
N ALA A 41 2.22 -9.38 -8.80
CA ALA A 41 0.88 -8.79 -8.74
C ALA A 41 0.50 -8.03 -10.02
N ALA A 42 1.46 -7.35 -10.65
CA ALA A 42 1.24 -6.66 -11.92
C ALA A 42 0.98 -7.65 -13.07
N ASP A 43 1.77 -8.72 -13.16
CA ASP A 43 1.60 -9.76 -14.17
C ASP A 43 0.24 -10.45 -14.03
N PHE A 44 -0.15 -10.81 -12.80
CA PHE A 44 -1.46 -11.38 -12.52
C PHE A 44 -2.60 -10.43 -12.93
N ALA A 45 -2.50 -9.14 -12.61
CA ALA A 45 -3.52 -8.16 -12.96
C ALA A 45 -3.70 -8.02 -14.48
N ILE A 46 -2.60 -8.10 -15.24
CA ILE A 46 -2.62 -7.98 -16.70
C ILE A 46 -3.15 -9.25 -17.35
N GLU A 47 -2.78 -10.43 -16.86
CA GLU A 47 -3.35 -11.69 -17.31
C GLU A 47 -4.87 -11.72 -17.10
N ALA A 48 -5.34 -11.34 -15.90
CA ALA A 48 -6.76 -11.25 -15.60
C ALA A 48 -7.49 -10.24 -16.50
N TYR A 49 -6.87 -9.07 -16.75
CA TYR A 49 -7.42 -8.05 -17.64
C TYR A 49 -7.52 -8.55 -19.09
N ASN A 50 -6.47 -9.20 -19.60
CA ASN A 50 -6.45 -9.77 -20.95
C ASN A 50 -7.47 -10.89 -21.12
N GLY A 51 -7.65 -11.76 -20.12
CA GLY A 51 -8.63 -12.85 -20.16
C GLY A 51 -10.09 -12.37 -20.08
N ALA A 52 -10.35 -11.25 -19.40
CA ALA A 52 -11.69 -10.65 -19.33
C ALA A 52 -12.02 -9.75 -20.53
N SER A 53 -11.00 -9.28 -21.26
CA SER A 53 -11.11 -8.43 -22.43
C SER A 53 -11.47 -9.26 -23.67
N ASN A 54 -12.66 -9.04 -24.24
CA ASN A 54 -13.10 -9.61 -25.53
C ASN A 54 -12.40 -8.96 -26.76
N SER A 55 -11.28 -8.26 -26.54
CA SER A 55 -10.60 -7.44 -27.53
C SER A 55 -9.24 -8.06 -27.87
N MET A 56 -8.99 -8.21 -29.17
CA MET A 56 -7.79 -8.69 -29.87
C MET A 56 -6.46 -7.97 -29.53
N PHE A 57 -6.31 -7.36 -28.36
CA PHE A 57 -5.12 -6.63 -27.96
C PHE A 57 -4.50 -7.27 -26.73
N CYS A 58 -3.41 -7.99 -26.94
CA CYS A 58 -2.53 -8.42 -25.85
C CYS A 58 -1.90 -7.17 -25.24
N TYR A 59 -2.41 -6.74 -24.10
CA TYR A 59 -1.78 -5.67 -23.34
C TYR A 59 -0.55 -6.23 -22.64
N LYS A 60 0.61 -5.61 -22.88
CA LYS A 60 1.82 -5.85 -22.09
C LYS A 60 2.04 -4.66 -21.14
N PRO A 61 2.50 -4.90 -19.89
CA PRO A 61 2.95 -3.79 -19.05
C PRO A 61 4.12 -3.13 -19.77
N ALA A 62 3.98 -1.85 -20.08
CA ALA A 62 5.12 -1.07 -20.55
C ALA A 62 6.00 -0.69 -19.36
N ARG A 63 5.39 -0.32 -18.23
CA ARG A 63 6.08 0.06 -17.01
C ARG A 63 5.14 0.14 -15.81
N ILE A 64 5.59 -0.29 -14.63
CA ILE A 64 4.94 0.04 -13.35
C ILE A 64 5.41 1.43 -12.92
N LEU A 65 4.48 2.37 -12.77
CA LEU A 65 4.75 3.77 -12.43
C LEU A 65 4.77 3.99 -10.92
N LYS A 66 3.85 3.33 -10.20
CA LYS A 66 3.70 3.45 -8.75
C LYS A 66 3.18 2.15 -8.16
N ALA A 67 3.68 1.80 -6.97
CA ALA A 67 3.23 0.65 -6.21
C ALA A 67 3.05 1.02 -4.73
N GLU A 68 1.90 0.65 -4.17
CA GLU A 68 1.62 0.81 -2.73
C GLU A 68 1.04 -0.50 -2.18
N THR A 69 1.36 -0.81 -0.93
CA THR A 69 0.80 -1.95 -0.21
C THR A 69 0.11 -1.51 1.06
N GLN A 70 -0.96 -2.20 1.42
CA GLN A 70 -1.69 -1.96 2.66
C GLN A 70 -1.96 -3.29 3.36
N VAL A 71 -1.63 -3.36 4.66
CA VAL A 71 -1.98 -4.52 5.49
C VAL A 71 -3.45 -4.42 5.90
N VAL A 72 -4.19 -5.49 5.62
CA VAL A 72 -5.60 -5.71 5.98
C VAL A 72 -5.72 -7.13 6.57
N SER A 73 -6.84 -7.83 6.41
CA SER A 73 -6.89 -9.29 6.60
C SER A 73 -6.21 -10.02 5.41
N GLY A 74 -4.97 -9.63 5.10
CA GLY A 74 -4.24 -9.92 3.87
C GLY A 74 -3.40 -8.71 3.43
N ILE A 75 -2.88 -8.74 2.19
CA ILE A 75 -2.18 -7.60 1.59
C ILE A 75 -2.99 -7.08 0.41
N LYS A 76 -3.31 -5.78 0.42
CA LYS A 76 -3.88 -5.11 -0.74
C LYS A 76 -2.78 -4.41 -1.52
N TYR A 77 -2.70 -4.70 -2.82
CA TYR A 77 -1.77 -4.09 -3.75
C TYR A 77 -2.48 -3.00 -4.57
N TYR A 78 -1.88 -1.82 -4.61
CA TYR A 78 -2.31 -0.71 -5.45
C TYR A 78 -1.22 -0.47 -6.49
N LEU A 79 -1.54 -0.73 -7.76
CA LEU A 79 -0.59 -0.66 -8.87
C LEU A 79 -1.07 0.36 -9.89
N THR A 80 -0.21 1.32 -10.22
CA THR A 80 -0.40 2.19 -11.38
C THR A 80 0.53 1.71 -12.47
N VAL A 81 -0.05 1.17 -13.55
CA VAL A 81 0.70 0.55 -14.65
C VAL A 81 0.41 1.30 -15.94
N GLU A 82 1.47 1.63 -16.65
CA GLU A 82 1.39 2.07 -18.04
C GLU A 82 1.28 0.83 -18.94
N ILE A 83 0.25 0.80 -19.76
CA ILE A 83 -0.05 -0.33 -20.64
C ILE A 83 0.14 0.11 -22.09
N VAL A 84 0.84 -0.71 -22.88
CA VAL A 84 0.97 -0.50 -24.32
C VAL A 84 0.25 -1.61 -25.08
N ASN A 85 -0.41 -1.22 -26.17
CA ASN A 85 -1.09 -2.12 -27.07
C ASN A 85 -0.05 -2.92 -27.90
N THR A 86 -0.04 -4.24 -27.77
CA THR A 86 0.71 -5.10 -28.69
C THR A 86 -0.15 -5.29 -29.94
N ARG A 87 0.27 -4.70 -31.06
CA ARG A 87 -0.26 -5.02 -32.39
C ARG A 87 0.21 -6.38 -32.87
#